data_AF-A0A5E4N5A3-F1
#
_entry.id   AF-A0A5E4N5A3-F1
#
_cell.length_a   1.000
_cell.length_b   1.000
_cell.length_c   1.000
_cell.angle_alpha   90.00
_cell.angle_beta   90.00
_cell.angle_gamma   90.00
#
_symmetry.space_group_name_H-M   'P 1'
#
loop_
_entity.id
_entity.type
_entity.pdbx_description
1 polymer ?
#
loop_
_entity_poly.entity_id
_entity_poly.type
_entity_poly.pdbx_seq_one_letter_code
_entity_poly.pdbx_strand_id
1 'polypeptide(L)'
;MDDSYLNMTEGYVDDCKITQMQYHSFLPYPSSAMSCNDDIRMSIQNMDAYTRPCESYIFIVAKVIKTSTTGIQGTVNFTNDGLPFSFSEMRYDVNDMTIQNLKTSGIASCLKCYGSHTRDDLYELQNAVWDTDTDVGDNKEFMPDIKFSGC
;
A
#
# COMPACT_ATOMS: atom_id res chain seq x y z
N MET A 1 9.28 43.31 20.25
CA MET A 1 8.39 42.70 19.25
C MET A 1 9.33 42.37 18.12
N ASP A 2 9.65 41.08 17.95
CA ASP A 2 10.61 40.66 16.94
C ASP A 2 9.91 40.63 15.59
N ASP A 3 10.32 41.53 14.72
CA ASP A 3 9.82 41.69 13.37
C ASP A 3 10.37 40.58 12.47
N SER A 4 9.72 39.41 12.46
CA SER A 4 10.02 38.34 11.50
C SER A 4 9.39 38.63 10.14
N TYR A 5 10.01 39.52 9.37
CA TYR A 5 9.63 39.75 7.97
C TYR A 5 10.09 38.59 7.07
N LEU A 6 9.21 38.16 6.16
CA LEU A 6 9.52 37.21 5.08
C LEU A 6 10.49 37.86 4.08
N ASN A 7 11.73 37.39 4.02
CA ASN A 7 12.74 37.89 3.09
C ASN A 7 12.60 37.23 1.71
N MET A 8 11.96 37.92 0.77
CA MET A 8 11.74 37.44 -0.61
C MET A 8 13.02 37.41 -1.48
N THR A 9 14.16 37.87 -0.96
CA THR A 9 15.45 37.94 -1.67
C THR A 9 16.40 36.80 -1.28
N GLU A 10 16.05 36.02 -0.26
CA GLU A 10 16.81 34.85 0.16
C GLU A 10 16.71 33.76 -0.92
N GLY A 11 17.84 33.08 -1.19
CA GLY A 11 17.84 31.95 -2.12
C GLY A 11 16.94 30.84 -1.61
N TYR A 12 16.33 30.06 -2.52
CA TYR A 12 15.52 28.91 -2.15
C TYR A 12 16.33 27.94 -1.28
N VAL A 13 15.90 27.77 -0.02
CA VAL A 13 16.46 26.78 0.90
C VAL A 13 15.50 25.60 0.91
N ASP A 14 15.91 24.51 0.25
CA ASP A 14 15.25 23.22 0.42
C ASP A 14 15.84 22.51 1.65
N ASP A 15 15.08 22.50 2.74
CA ASP A 15 15.44 21.77 3.96
C ASP A 15 14.99 20.30 3.91
N CYS A 16 14.23 19.90 2.88
CA CYS A 16 13.75 18.52 2.69
C CYS A 16 14.78 17.67 1.93
N LYS A 17 15.95 17.46 2.53
CA LYS A 17 16.93 16.51 1.97
C LYS A 17 16.54 15.09 2.32
N ILE A 18 15.77 14.42 1.45
CA ILE A 18 15.67 12.95 1.48
C ILE A 18 17.10 12.43 1.35
N THR A 19 17.62 11.84 2.42
CA THR A 19 19.02 11.40 2.49
C THR A 19 19.21 10.02 1.86
N GLN A 20 18.22 9.13 2.03
CA GLN A 20 18.32 7.74 1.59
C GLN A 20 16.94 7.05 1.57
N MET A 21 16.82 6.01 0.74
CA MET A 21 15.72 5.03 0.78
C MET A 21 16.15 3.78 1.58
N GLN A 22 15.31 3.31 2.50
CA GLN A 22 15.56 2.12 3.32
C GLN A 22 14.47 1.09 3.11
N TYR A 23 14.87 -0.18 3.00
CA TYR A 23 13.97 -1.32 2.84
C TYR A 23 13.93 -2.14 4.12
N HIS A 24 12.74 -2.39 4.64
CA HIS A 24 12.51 -3.23 5.80
C HIS A 24 11.67 -4.43 5.38
N SER A 25 12.15 -5.64 5.69
CA SER A 25 11.41 -6.88 5.44
C SER A 25 10.72 -7.33 6.72
N PHE A 26 9.41 -7.54 6.64
CA PHE A 26 8.60 -8.03 7.75
C PHE A 26 8.02 -9.39 7.38
N LEU A 27 8.07 -10.33 8.32
CA LEU A 27 7.32 -11.57 8.23
C LEU A 27 6.17 -11.51 9.23
N PRO A 28 4.96 -11.93 8.85
CA PRO A 28 3.84 -11.99 9.78
C PRO A 28 4.17 -12.93 10.94
N TYR A 29 3.76 -12.53 12.15
CA TYR A 29 3.93 -13.30 13.36
C TYR A 29 2.55 -13.71 13.88
N PRO A 30 2.29 -15.01 14.14
CA PRO A 30 3.19 -16.16 14.04
C PRO A 30 3.45 -16.62 12.60
N SER A 31 4.56 -17.33 12.38
CA SER A 31 4.95 -17.86 11.06
C SER A 31 4.10 -19.05 10.58
N SER A 32 3.24 -19.59 11.44
CA SER A 32 2.19 -20.56 11.09
C SER A 32 1.04 -19.83 10.42
N ALA A 33 0.44 -20.42 9.39
CA ALA A 33 -0.64 -19.88 8.57
C ALA A 33 -1.51 -18.83 9.30
N MET A 34 -1.44 -17.58 8.84
CA MET A 34 -2.34 -16.53 9.32
C MET A 34 -3.78 -16.98 9.11
N SER A 35 -4.59 -16.85 10.15
CA SER A 35 -6.03 -16.97 10.03
C SER A 35 -6.59 -15.76 9.30
N CYS A 36 -7.74 -15.93 8.64
CA CYS A 36 -8.56 -14.78 8.29
C CYS A 36 -8.82 -13.99 9.59
N ASN A 37 -8.52 -12.67 9.59
CA ASN A 37 -8.66 -11.70 10.70
C ASN A 37 -7.45 -11.53 11.65
N ASP A 38 -6.26 -11.97 11.28
CA ASP A 38 -5.06 -11.67 12.07
C ASP A 38 -4.54 -10.24 11.80
N ASP A 39 -4.02 -9.60 12.86
CA ASP A 39 -3.38 -8.29 12.79
C ASP A 39 -1.94 -8.42 12.25
N ILE A 40 -1.62 -7.68 11.19
CA ILE A 40 -0.24 -7.51 10.71
C ILE A 40 0.31 -6.20 11.30
N ARG A 41 1.40 -6.30 12.06
CA ARG A 41 2.08 -5.15 12.67
C ARG A 41 3.50 -5.03 12.14
N MET A 42 3.79 -3.90 11.49
CA MET A 42 5.12 -3.53 11.03
C MET A 42 5.62 -2.39 11.90
N SER A 43 6.68 -2.65 12.68
CA SER A 43 7.29 -1.65 13.54
C SER A 43 8.64 -1.24 12.98
N ILE A 44 8.77 0.03 12.61
CA ILE A 44 10.03 0.63 12.18
C ILE A 44 10.56 1.46 13.35
N GLN A 45 11.73 1.10 13.86
CA GLN A 45 12.40 1.82 14.94
C GLN A 45 13.53 2.65 14.34
N ASN A 46 13.35 3.98 14.28
CA ASN A 46 14.40 4.89 13.86
C ASN A 46 14.87 5.72 15.05
N MET A 47 16.19 5.76 15.31
CA MET A 47 16.77 6.63 16.34
C MET A 47 17.21 7.99 15.80
N ASP A 48 17.67 8.05 14.53
CA ASP A 48 18.38 9.22 14.01
C ASP A 48 17.70 9.88 12.78
N ALA A 49 16.58 9.34 12.30
CA ALA A 49 15.94 9.81 11.07
C ALA A 49 14.41 9.69 11.10
N TYR A 50 13.73 10.67 10.53
CA TYR A 50 12.28 10.64 10.36
C TYR A 50 11.89 10.01 9.02
N THR A 51 11.00 9.04 9.06
CA THR A 51 10.41 8.47 7.83
C THR A 51 9.44 9.46 7.22
N ARG A 52 9.54 9.70 5.92
CA ARG A 52 8.57 10.49 5.15
C ARG A 52 7.43 9.58 4.66
N PRO A 53 6.24 9.57 5.30
CA PRO A 53 5.24 8.53 5.04
C PRO A 53 4.57 8.69 3.66
N CYS A 54 4.44 9.93 3.17
CA CYS A 54 3.78 10.21 1.90
C CYS A 54 4.50 9.67 0.65
N GLU A 55 5.79 9.30 0.78
CA GLU A 55 6.58 8.67 -0.28
C GLU A 55 7.03 7.25 0.08
N SER A 56 6.43 6.68 1.12
CA SER A 56 6.65 5.29 1.49
C SER A 56 5.58 4.40 0.83
N TYR A 57 5.93 3.14 0.60
CA TYR A 57 5.01 2.13 0.11
C TYR A 57 5.20 0.83 0.89
N ILE A 58 4.17 -0.01 0.88
CA ILE A 58 4.19 -1.34 1.49
C ILE A 58 4.21 -2.35 0.36
N PHE A 59 5.27 -3.14 0.27
CA PHE A 59 5.34 -4.21 -0.72
C PHE A 59 4.90 -5.54 -0.09
N ILE A 60 3.85 -6.15 -0.64
CA ILE A 60 3.24 -7.38 -0.14
C ILE A 60 3.53 -8.51 -1.10
N VAL A 61 4.05 -9.61 -0.57
CA VAL A 61 4.20 -10.88 -1.30
C VAL A 61 3.36 -11.93 -0.61
N ALA A 62 2.43 -12.53 -1.33
CA ALA A 62 1.56 -13.56 -0.78
C ALA A 62 1.12 -14.59 -1.82
N LYS A 63 0.55 -15.67 -1.30
CA LYS A 63 0.00 -16.79 -2.08
C LYS A 63 -1.43 -17.05 -1.64
N VAL A 64 -2.35 -17.08 -2.57
CA VAL A 64 -3.74 -17.47 -2.29
C VAL A 64 -3.80 -19.01 -2.19
N ILE A 65 -4.49 -19.52 -1.18
CA ILE A 65 -4.71 -20.96 -1.03
C ILE A 65 -6.16 -21.24 -1.38
N LYS A 66 -6.39 -21.91 -2.52
CA LYS A 66 -7.73 -22.37 -2.88
C LYS A 66 -8.09 -23.55 -1.97
N THR A 67 -9.13 -23.40 -1.15
CA THR A 67 -9.74 -24.56 -0.49
C THR A 67 -10.35 -25.43 -1.59
N SER A 68 -10.04 -26.73 -1.56
CA SER A 68 -10.51 -27.71 -2.56
C SER A 68 -12.00 -28.02 -2.36
N THR A 69 -12.83 -27.00 -2.34
CA THR A 69 -14.28 -27.12 -2.35
C THR A 69 -14.66 -27.39 -3.80
N THR A 70 -15.10 -28.61 -4.07
CA THR A 70 -15.63 -29.10 -5.34
C THR A 70 -16.63 -28.10 -5.93
N GLY A 71 -16.17 -27.19 -6.79
CA GLY A 71 -17.02 -26.16 -7.39
C GLY A 71 -16.29 -24.94 -7.93
N ILE A 72 -15.12 -24.56 -7.36
CA ILE A 72 -14.33 -23.45 -7.91
C ILE A 72 -13.43 -23.98 -9.04
N GLN A 73 -14.02 -24.16 -10.22
CA GLN A 73 -13.28 -24.40 -11.46
C GLN A 73 -13.00 -23.04 -12.13
N GLY A 74 -11.76 -22.57 -12.04
CA GLY A 74 -11.37 -21.31 -12.68
C GLY A 74 -10.05 -20.71 -12.17
N THR A 75 -9.44 -19.85 -12.98
CA THR A 75 -8.36 -18.96 -12.57
C THR A 75 -8.94 -17.93 -11.58
N VAL A 76 -8.19 -17.65 -10.51
CA VAL A 76 -8.58 -16.65 -9.51
C VAL A 76 -7.62 -15.50 -9.67
N ASN A 77 -8.15 -14.32 -9.96
CA ASN A 77 -7.40 -13.08 -10.08
C ASN A 77 -8.04 -12.03 -9.17
N PHE A 78 -7.29 -10.97 -8.90
CA PHE A 78 -7.83 -9.81 -8.22
C PHE A 78 -8.61 -8.92 -9.19
N THR A 79 -9.70 -8.34 -8.70
CA THR A 79 -10.31 -7.18 -9.33
C THR A 79 -9.40 -5.96 -9.15
N ASN A 80 -9.70 -4.85 -9.84
CA ASN A 80 -8.99 -3.60 -9.62
C ASN A 80 -8.98 -3.20 -8.14
N ASP A 81 -7.81 -2.77 -7.67
CA ASP A 81 -7.54 -2.42 -6.26
C ASP A 81 -7.75 -3.59 -5.27
N GLY A 82 -7.68 -4.84 -5.73
CA GLY A 82 -8.02 -6.03 -4.94
C GLY A 82 -7.12 -6.28 -3.72
N LEU A 83 -5.91 -5.70 -3.69
CA LEU A 83 -4.97 -5.85 -2.57
C LEU A 83 -5.51 -5.21 -1.27
N PRO A 84 -5.82 -3.89 -1.24
CA PRO A 84 -6.48 -3.24 -0.10
C PRO A 84 -7.77 -3.94 0.39
N PHE A 85 -8.53 -4.60 -0.47
CA PHE A 85 -9.72 -5.36 -0.05
C PHE A 85 -9.42 -6.54 0.88
N SER A 86 -8.16 -6.98 0.95
CA SER A 86 -7.72 -8.01 1.89
C SER A 86 -7.61 -7.49 3.34
N PHE A 87 -7.66 -6.17 3.54
CA PHE A 87 -7.50 -5.52 4.84
C PHE A 87 -8.77 -4.80 5.28
N SER A 88 -9.29 -5.18 6.45
CA SER A 88 -10.45 -4.53 7.06
C SER A 88 -10.12 -3.12 7.57
N GLU A 89 -8.94 -2.93 8.15
CA GLU A 89 -8.45 -1.67 8.69
C GLU A 89 -6.96 -1.54 8.44
N MET A 90 -6.52 -0.36 8.02
CA MET A 90 -5.11 0.02 7.96
C MET A 90 -4.87 1.22 8.87
N ARG A 91 -3.87 1.12 9.73
CA ARG A 91 -3.57 2.14 10.74
C ARG A 91 -2.09 2.48 10.74
N TYR A 92 -1.82 3.77 10.76
CA TYR A 92 -0.48 4.31 10.88
C TYR A 92 -0.33 5.01 12.24
N ASP A 93 0.48 4.39 13.09
CA ASP A 93 0.76 4.83 14.45
C ASP A 93 2.21 5.37 14.51
N VAL A 94 2.40 6.53 15.12
CA VAL A 94 3.73 7.12 15.40
C VAL A 94 3.81 7.41 16.89
N ASN A 95 4.83 6.84 17.55
CA ASN A 95 5.01 6.94 19.00
C ASN A 95 3.72 6.60 19.78
N ASP A 96 3.08 5.49 19.42
CA ASP A 96 1.81 5.00 19.99
C ASP A 96 0.60 5.92 19.80
N MET A 97 0.72 6.97 18.98
CA MET A 97 -0.41 7.81 18.57
C MET A 97 -0.83 7.50 17.13
N THR A 98 -2.12 7.23 16.94
CA THR A 98 -2.68 7.04 15.61
C THR A 98 -2.76 8.36 14.84
N ILE A 99 -1.94 8.47 13.80
CA ILE A 99 -1.98 9.62 12.88
C ILE A 99 -3.06 9.39 11.82
N GLN A 100 -3.18 8.15 11.33
CA GLN A 100 -4.15 7.80 10.32
C GLN A 100 -4.80 6.46 10.64
N ASN A 101 -6.12 6.44 10.53
CA ASN A 101 -6.92 5.23 10.60
C ASN A 101 -7.83 5.17 9.37
N LEU A 102 -7.68 4.13 8.56
CA LEU A 102 -8.49 3.85 7.40
C LEU A 102 -9.29 2.57 7.61
N LYS A 103 -10.57 2.73 7.94
CA LYS A 103 -11.54 1.62 7.98
C LYS A 103 -12.04 1.33 6.58
N THR A 104 -12.27 0.05 6.30
CA THR A 104 -12.74 -0.43 4.99
C THR A 104 -11.79 -0.02 3.88
N SER A 105 -10.51 -0.37 4.07
CA SER A 105 -9.40 0.20 3.33
C SER A 105 -9.55 0.07 1.81
N GLY A 106 -10.02 -1.07 1.32
CA GLY A 106 -10.30 -1.30 -0.11
C GLY A 106 -11.32 -0.35 -0.72
N ILE A 107 -12.40 0.01 -0.02
CA ILE A 107 -13.38 0.95 -0.60
C ILE A 107 -12.79 2.36 -0.71
N ALA A 108 -12.06 2.78 0.32
CA ALA A 108 -11.50 4.12 0.37
C ALA A 108 -10.34 4.31 -0.63
N SER A 109 -9.45 3.34 -0.76
CA SER A 109 -8.39 3.35 -1.79
C SER A 109 -8.99 3.34 -3.18
N CYS A 110 -9.99 2.49 -3.43
CA CYS A 110 -10.58 2.34 -4.76
C CYS A 110 -11.29 3.64 -5.17
N LEU A 111 -12.05 4.26 -4.25
CA LEU A 111 -12.67 5.57 -4.49
C LEU A 111 -11.64 6.67 -4.75
N LYS A 112 -10.55 6.71 -3.97
CA LYS A 112 -9.47 7.66 -4.19
C LYS A 112 -8.85 7.47 -5.58
N CYS A 113 -8.63 6.22 -5.99
CA CYS A 113 -8.01 5.92 -7.27
C CYS A 113 -8.90 6.39 -8.43
N TYR A 114 -10.20 6.09 -8.40
CA TYR A 114 -11.15 6.58 -9.40
C TYR A 114 -11.28 8.12 -9.42
N GLY A 115 -11.14 8.77 -8.27
CA GLY A 115 -11.26 10.23 -8.16
C GLY A 115 -9.99 11.03 -8.46
N SER A 116 -8.82 10.39 -8.36
CA SER A 116 -7.51 11.09 -8.42
C SER A 116 -6.69 10.74 -9.66
N HIS A 117 -6.93 9.58 -10.28
CA HIS A 117 -6.14 9.11 -11.42
C HIS A 117 -6.91 9.24 -12.71
N THR A 118 -6.21 9.68 -13.75
CA THR A 118 -6.68 9.61 -15.12
C THR A 118 -6.48 8.20 -15.67
N ARG A 119 -7.09 7.90 -16.82
CA ARG A 119 -6.92 6.58 -17.46
C ARG A 119 -5.46 6.30 -17.83
N ASP A 120 -4.68 7.34 -18.14
CA ASP A 120 -3.27 7.17 -18.50
C ASP A 120 -2.40 6.88 -17.25
N ASP A 121 -2.73 7.48 -16.11
CA ASP A 121 -2.03 7.22 -14.83
C ASP A 121 -2.18 5.76 -14.37
N LEU A 122 -3.28 5.09 -14.76
CA LEU A 122 -3.52 3.69 -14.41
C LEU A 122 -2.48 2.74 -15.03
N TYR A 123 -1.84 3.10 -16.15
CA TYR A 123 -0.76 2.29 -16.71
C TYR A 123 0.46 2.18 -15.78
N GLU A 124 0.65 3.14 -14.87
CA GLU A 124 1.72 3.14 -13.88
C GLU A 124 1.34 2.38 -12.59
N LEU A 125 0.07 1.99 -12.44
CA LEU A 125 -0.49 1.39 -11.23
C LEU A 125 -0.71 -0.13 -11.32
N GLN A 126 -0.09 -0.79 -12.29
CA GLN A 126 -0.17 -2.25 -12.45
C GLN A 126 0.36 -3.01 -11.22
N ASN A 127 1.35 -2.45 -10.53
CA ASN A 127 1.87 -2.93 -9.25
C ASN A 127 0.88 -2.81 -8.09
N ALA A 128 -0.11 -1.91 -8.20
CA ALA A 128 -1.21 -1.71 -7.27
C ALA A 128 -2.50 -2.41 -7.72
N VAL A 129 -2.39 -3.37 -8.65
CA VAL A 129 -3.51 -4.18 -9.14
C VAL A 129 -4.54 -3.34 -9.89
N TRP A 130 -4.07 -2.42 -10.73
CA TRP A 130 -4.92 -1.69 -11.67
C TRP A 130 -4.68 -2.16 -13.08
N ASP A 131 -5.77 -2.59 -13.72
CA ASP A 131 -5.85 -2.91 -15.13
C ASP A 131 -6.76 -1.90 -15.84
N THR A 132 -6.26 -1.34 -16.93
CA THR A 132 -6.98 -0.37 -17.76
C THR A 132 -8.00 -1.01 -18.68
N ASP A 133 -7.80 -2.28 -19.03
CA ASP A 133 -8.64 -2.94 -20.03
C ASP A 133 -9.91 -3.53 -19.39
N THR A 134 -9.89 -3.75 -18.06
CA THR A 134 -11.03 -4.22 -17.25
C THR A 134 -11.79 -5.37 -17.94
N ASP A 135 -11.04 -6.33 -18.48
CA ASP A 135 -11.59 -7.42 -19.30
C ASP A 135 -11.94 -8.64 -18.42
N VAL A 136 -12.32 -9.77 -19.04
CA VAL A 136 -12.64 -11.01 -18.28
C VAL A 136 -11.38 -11.58 -17.59
N GLY A 137 -10.23 -10.96 -17.78
CA GLY A 137 -8.92 -11.28 -17.27
C GLY A 137 -8.25 -10.23 -16.43
N ASP A 138 -9.01 -9.38 -15.76
CA ASP A 138 -8.47 -8.37 -14.84
C ASP A 138 -7.28 -8.90 -14.04
N ASN A 139 -6.16 -8.17 -14.13
CA ASN A 139 -4.96 -8.38 -13.33
C ASN A 139 -4.41 -9.83 -13.38
N LYS A 140 -4.64 -10.56 -14.47
CA LYS A 140 -4.05 -11.91 -14.70
C LYS A 140 -2.54 -11.92 -14.51
N GLU A 141 -1.86 -10.90 -15.03
CA GLU A 141 -0.41 -10.76 -14.97
C GLU A 141 0.10 -10.40 -13.56
N PHE A 142 -0.76 -9.84 -12.71
CA PHE A 142 -0.43 -9.51 -11.32
C PHE A 142 -0.41 -10.76 -10.42
N MET A 143 -1.22 -11.77 -10.75
CA MET A 143 -1.37 -12.99 -9.95
C MET A 143 -1.09 -14.28 -10.72
N PRO A 144 0.13 -14.47 -11.28
CA PRO A 144 0.49 -15.71 -11.95
C PRO A 144 0.57 -16.86 -10.93
N ASP A 145 0.03 -18.03 -11.30
CA ASP A 145 0.11 -19.26 -10.50
C ASP A 145 -0.32 -19.11 -9.03
N ILE A 146 -1.33 -18.26 -8.78
CA ILE A 146 -1.93 -18.06 -7.44
C ILE A 146 -0.95 -17.38 -6.45
N LYS A 147 0.14 -16.80 -6.96
CA LYS A 147 1.06 -15.94 -6.20
C LYS A 147 0.93 -14.53 -6.70
N PHE A 148 1.11 -13.56 -5.80
CA PHE A 148 1.11 -12.15 -6.18
C PHE A 148 2.19 -11.39 -5.42
N SER A 149 2.66 -10.31 -6.03
CA SER A 149 3.63 -9.40 -5.45
C SER A 149 3.39 -7.98 -5.98
N GLY A 150 3.14 -7.04 -5.09
CA GLY A 150 2.81 -5.66 -5.46
C GLY A 150 2.83 -4.73 -4.27
N CYS A 151 2.46 -3.46 -4.50
CA CYS A 151 2.44 -2.42 -3.49
C CYS A 151 1.23 -1.50 -3.62
#